data_AF-A0A183Q7T0-F1
#
_entry.id   AF-A0A183Q7T0-F1
#
_cell.length_a   1.000
_cell.length_b   1.000
_cell.length_c   1.000
_cell.angle_alpha   90.00
_cell.angle_beta   90.00
_cell.angle_gamma   90.00
#
_symmetry.space_group_name_H-M   'P 1'
#
loop_
_entity.id
_entity.type
_entity.pdbx_description
1 polymer ?
#
loop_
_entity_poly.entity_id
_entity_poly.type
_entity_poly.pdbx_seq_one_letter_code
_entity_poly.pdbx_strand_id
1 'polypeptide(L)'
;MAIRQIKSGKAAGPDNIPAEALKQHGHQTNQEWKSSRTGQHPSRGTRSIATRQIKSGKAAGPDNIPAEALKADVAVTARILHILFNKIWGEEQVPTDWKEGLLIKITMKGDLSNCDNYRGITLLSIPGKVINRVLLNRMKDSVDAQLRDQQAGFSKDR
;
A
#
# COMPACT_ATOMS: atom_id res chain seq x y z
N MET A 1 20.22 -18.67 -12.25
CA MET A 1 19.83 -18.66 -10.82
C MET A 1 18.35 -18.98 -10.74
N ALA A 2 18.00 -20.08 -10.07
CA ALA A 2 16.76 -20.83 -10.27
C ALA A 2 15.54 -20.23 -9.57
N ILE A 3 14.50 -19.90 -10.34
CA ILE A 3 13.14 -19.74 -9.80
C ILE A 3 12.54 -21.14 -9.68
N ARG A 4 12.39 -21.60 -8.44
CA ARG A 4 11.78 -22.88 -8.10
C ARG A 4 10.34 -22.92 -8.65
N GLN A 5 10.12 -23.91 -9.52
CA GLN A 5 8.83 -24.49 -9.86
C GLN A 5 8.06 -24.85 -8.58
N ILE A 6 6.91 -24.21 -8.33
CA ILE A 6 5.91 -24.77 -7.43
C ILE A 6 5.18 -25.84 -8.24
N LYS A 7 5.61 -27.09 -8.07
CA LYS A 7 4.93 -28.27 -8.60
C LYS A 7 3.52 -28.32 -8.04
N SER A 8 2.54 -28.52 -8.93
CA SER A 8 1.16 -28.86 -8.62
C SER A 8 1.09 -30.23 -7.92
N GLY A 9 1.29 -30.22 -6.59
CA GLY A 9 0.96 -31.34 -5.73
C GLY A 9 -0.53 -31.38 -5.48
N LYS A 10 -1.22 -32.24 -6.23
CA LYS A 10 -2.65 -32.53 -6.15
C LYS A 10 -2.95 -33.28 -4.84
N ALA A 11 -3.66 -32.65 -3.90
CA ALA A 11 -4.50 -33.35 -2.94
C ALA A 11 -5.94 -33.11 -3.39
N ALA A 12 -6.58 -34.18 -3.89
CA ALA A 12 -7.98 -34.13 -4.28
C ALA A 12 -8.85 -33.99 -3.02
N GLY A 13 -9.37 -32.79 -2.77
CA GLY A 13 -10.56 -32.61 -1.95
C GLY A 13 -11.80 -33.16 -2.68
N PRO A 14 -12.91 -33.42 -1.96
CA PRO A 14 -14.08 -34.13 -2.51
C PRO A 14 -14.81 -33.40 -3.63
N ASP A 15 -14.46 -32.14 -3.90
CA ASP A 15 -15.14 -31.34 -4.90
C ASP A 15 -14.28 -31.30 -6.16
N ASN A 16 -14.62 -32.18 -7.11
CA ASN A 16 -14.04 -32.25 -8.44
C ASN A 16 -14.50 -31.04 -9.29
N ILE A 17 -14.14 -29.82 -8.85
CA ILE A 17 -14.52 -28.57 -9.49
C ILE A 17 -13.78 -28.48 -10.84
N PRO A 18 -14.50 -28.38 -11.98
CA PRO A 18 -13.87 -28.27 -13.30
C PRO A 18 -12.93 -27.05 -13.39
N ALA A 19 -11.80 -27.19 -14.09
CA ALA A 19 -10.87 -26.08 -14.29
C ALA A 19 -11.53 -24.88 -15.00
N GLU A 20 -12.54 -25.16 -15.83
CA GLU A 20 -13.42 -24.18 -16.48
C GLU A 20 -14.23 -23.37 -15.47
N ALA A 21 -14.71 -23.99 -14.39
CA ALA A 21 -15.44 -23.31 -13.32
C ALA A 21 -14.51 -22.38 -12.51
N LEU A 22 -13.24 -22.77 -12.29
CA LEU A 22 -12.24 -21.88 -11.68
C LEU A 22 -11.91 -20.68 -12.56
N LYS A 23 -11.86 -20.84 -13.90
CA LYS A 23 -11.67 -19.73 -14.84
C LYS A 23 -12.88 -18.81 -14.88
N GLN A 24 -14.10 -19.35 -14.97
CA GLN A 24 -15.34 -18.57 -14.99
C GLN A 24 -15.53 -17.81 -13.67
N HIS A 25 -15.34 -18.48 -12.53
CA HIS A 25 -15.38 -17.84 -11.23
C HIS A 25 -14.29 -16.76 -11.09
N GLY A 26 -13.08 -16.98 -11.61
CA GLY A 26 -12.00 -15.99 -11.67
C GLY A 26 -12.34 -14.76 -12.53
N HIS A 27 -12.98 -14.97 -13.68
CA HIS A 27 -13.45 -13.88 -14.54
C HIS A 27 -14.58 -13.08 -13.89
N GLN A 28 -15.55 -13.77 -13.29
CA GLN A 28 -16.72 -13.16 -12.65
C GLN A 28 -16.32 -12.35 -11.42
N THR A 29 -15.46 -12.90 -10.56
CA THR A 29 -14.88 -12.19 -9.40
C THR A 29 -14.03 -10.98 -9.80
N ASN A 30 -13.31 -11.03 -10.93
CA ASN A 30 -12.56 -9.87 -11.42
C ASN A 30 -13.51 -8.78 -11.96
N GLN A 31 -14.59 -9.16 -12.63
CA GLN A 31 -15.59 -8.24 -13.14
C GLN A 31 -16.40 -7.57 -12.03
N GLU A 32 -16.74 -8.34 -10.98
CA GLU A 32 -17.34 -7.86 -9.74
C GLU A 32 -16.38 -6.93 -8.99
N TRP A 33 -15.10 -7.31 -8.86
CA TRP A 33 -14.09 -6.46 -8.23
C TRP A 33 -13.91 -5.13 -8.98
N LYS A 34 -13.78 -5.14 -10.31
CA LYS A 34 -13.69 -3.94 -11.15
C LYS A 34 -14.91 -3.03 -10.99
N SER A 35 -16.08 -3.62 -10.80
CA SER A 35 -17.35 -2.88 -10.60
C SER A 35 -17.50 -2.36 -9.17
N SER A 36 -16.83 -2.98 -8.20
CA SER A 36 -16.87 -2.60 -6.79
C SER A 36 -16.17 -1.26 -6.53
N ARG A 37 -16.53 -0.63 -5.40
CA ARG A 37 -15.90 0.60 -4.92
C ARG A 37 -14.38 0.49 -4.79
N THR A 38 -13.85 -0.72 -4.54
CA THR A 38 -12.43 -0.99 -4.36
C THR A 38 -11.68 -1.26 -5.67
N GLY A 39 -12.37 -1.59 -6.76
CA GLY A 39 -11.80 -1.71 -8.11
C GLY A 39 -11.89 -0.45 -8.98
N GLN A 40 -12.72 0.53 -8.60
CA GLN A 40 -12.84 1.80 -9.32
C GLN A 40 -11.73 2.81 -8.97
N HIS A 41 -11.34 3.69 -9.89
CA HIS A 41 -10.34 4.72 -9.60
C HIS A 41 -10.73 5.58 -8.39
N PRO A 42 -9.81 5.93 -7.47
CA PRO A 42 -10.12 6.82 -6.36
C PRO A 42 -10.70 8.17 -6.84
N SER A 43 -11.60 8.78 -6.08
CA SER A 43 -12.11 10.12 -6.42
C SER A 43 -11.08 11.22 -6.12
N ARG A 44 -11.27 12.41 -6.70
CA ARG A 44 -10.46 13.60 -6.38
C ARG A 44 -10.55 13.97 -4.89
N GLY A 45 -11.75 13.83 -4.30
CA GLY A 45 -11.97 14.06 -2.87
C GLY A 45 -11.18 13.10 -1.99
N THR A 46 -11.19 11.80 -2.30
CA THR A 46 -10.44 10.78 -1.56
C THR A 46 -8.93 11.07 -1.54
N ARG A 47 -8.36 11.53 -2.66
CA ARG A 47 -6.95 11.93 -2.73
C ARG A 47 -6.64 13.15 -1.87
N SER A 48 -7.46 14.21 -1.97
CA SER A 48 -7.30 15.42 -1.16
C SER A 48 -7.32 15.12 0.35
N ILE A 49 -8.25 14.26 0.78
CA ILE A 49 -8.33 13.78 2.16
C ILE A 49 -7.04 13.04 2.55
N ALA A 50 -6.55 12.13 1.71
CA ALA A 50 -5.32 11.39 1.99
C ALA A 50 -4.08 12.30 2.09
N THR A 51 -3.97 13.32 1.22
CA THR A 51 -2.88 14.33 1.30
C THR A 51 -2.92 15.09 2.62
N ARG A 52 -4.12 15.48 3.08
CA ARG A 52 -4.30 16.17 4.37
C ARG A 52 -3.96 15.27 5.57
N GLN A 53 -4.15 13.96 5.45
CA GLN A 53 -3.84 12.97 6.49
C GLN A 53 -2.34 12.69 6.66
N ILE A 54 -1.50 13.05 5.68
CA ILE A 54 -0.04 12.94 5.85
C ILE A 54 0.40 13.93 6.93
N LYS A 55 1.24 13.50 7.87
CA LYS A 55 1.78 14.39 8.92
C LYS A 55 2.90 15.26 8.33
N SER A 56 2.94 16.53 8.74
CA SER A 56 4.07 17.43 8.46
C SER A 56 5.29 17.06 9.30
N GLY A 57 6.47 17.58 8.96
CA GLY A 57 7.75 17.32 9.64
C GLY A 57 8.28 15.90 9.40
N LYS A 58 7.81 15.23 8.35
CA LYS A 58 8.30 13.90 7.97
C LYS A 58 9.51 14.04 7.06
N ALA A 59 10.57 13.31 7.36
CA ALA A 59 11.72 13.21 6.47
C ALA A 59 11.29 12.65 5.10
N ALA A 60 11.84 13.24 4.04
CA ALA A 60 11.60 12.83 2.67
C ALA A 60 12.22 11.45 2.38
N GLY A 61 11.67 10.75 1.38
CA GLY A 61 12.24 9.51 0.89
C GLY A 61 13.37 9.75 -0.12
N PRO A 62 13.75 8.74 -0.90
CA PRO A 62 14.74 8.86 -1.98
C PRO A 62 14.41 9.95 -3.02
N ASP A 63 13.12 10.26 -3.19
CA ASP A 63 12.61 11.30 -4.08
C ASP A 63 12.85 12.73 -3.60
N ASN A 64 13.31 12.92 -2.35
CA ASN A 64 13.52 14.22 -1.71
C ASN A 64 12.27 15.13 -1.67
N ILE A 65 11.05 14.57 -1.80
CA ILE A 65 9.81 15.33 -1.75
C ILE A 65 9.29 15.38 -0.30
N PRO A 66 9.30 16.56 0.37
CA PRO A 66 8.78 16.68 1.73
C PRO A 66 7.24 16.71 1.75
N ALA A 67 6.66 16.42 2.92
CA ALA A 67 5.19 16.47 3.10
C ALA A 67 4.62 17.87 2.87
N GLU A 68 5.39 18.90 3.20
CA GLU A 68 5.08 20.31 3.07
C GLU A 68 4.86 20.70 1.60
N ALA A 69 5.65 20.14 0.67
CA ALA A 69 5.50 20.40 -0.75
C ALA A 69 4.12 19.95 -1.27
N LEU A 70 3.64 18.79 -0.79
CA LEU A 70 2.31 18.28 -1.16
C LEU A 70 1.16 19.07 -0.51
N LYS A 71 1.45 19.81 0.57
CA LYS A 71 0.46 20.56 1.34
C LYS A 71 0.41 22.04 0.98
N ALA A 72 1.47 22.58 0.36
CA ALA A 72 1.56 23.98 -0.03
C ALA A 72 0.38 24.40 -0.93
N ASP A 73 0.04 23.56 -1.91
CA ASP A 73 -1.19 23.68 -2.69
C ASP A 73 -1.84 22.30 -2.87
N VAL A 74 -2.84 22.02 -2.03
CA VAL A 74 -3.56 20.73 -2.04
C VAL A 74 -4.36 20.55 -3.33
N ALA A 75 -4.85 21.63 -3.95
CA ALA A 75 -5.66 21.54 -5.18
C ALA A 75 -4.79 21.18 -6.39
N VAL A 76 -3.64 21.85 -6.54
CA VAL A 76 -2.62 21.50 -7.56
C VAL A 76 -2.10 20.09 -7.31
N THR A 77 -1.73 19.77 -6.07
CA THR A 77 -1.22 18.44 -5.72
C THR A 77 -2.24 17.35 -6.02
N ALA A 78 -3.53 17.56 -5.70
CA ALA A 78 -4.57 16.59 -5.99
C ALA A 78 -4.77 16.36 -7.50
N ARG A 79 -4.52 17.38 -8.35
CA ARG A 79 -4.54 17.23 -9.82
C ARG A 79 -3.34 16.43 -10.32
N ILE A 80 -2.13 16.72 -9.84
CA ILE A 80 -0.91 16.00 -10.21
C ILE A 80 -1.03 14.52 -9.81
N LEU A 81 -1.40 14.27 -8.55
CA LEU A 81 -1.61 12.91 -8.03
C LEU A 81 -2.74 12.18 -8.77
N HIS A 82 -3.75 12.88 -9.27
CA HIS A 82 -4.80 12.24 -10.07
C HIS A 82 -4.25 11.65 -11.36
N ILE A 83 -3.47 12.42 -12.11
CA ILE A 83 -2.85 11.97 -13.37
C ILE A 83 -1.93 10.78 -13.09
N LEU A 84 -1.07 10.91 -12.08
CA LEU A 84 -0.16 9.83 -11.69
C LEU A 84 -0.91 8.56 -11.28
N PHE A 85 -1.96 8.69 -10.46
CA PHE A 85 -2.73 7.53 -10.00
C PHE A 85 -3.51 6.88 -11.14
N ASN A 86 -4.03 7.65 -12.11
CA ASN A 86 -4.68 7.08 -13.28
C ASN A 86 -3.68 6.20 -14.06
N LYS A 87 -2.45 6.70 -14.23
CA LYS A 87 -1.39 5.96 -14.91
C LYS A 87 -1.02 4.67 -14.14
N ILE A 88 -0.77 4.78 -12.83
CA ILE A 88 -0.48 3.63 -11.97
C ILE A 88 -1.61 2.59 -12.01
N TRP A 89 -2.87 3.03 -12.00
CA TRP A 89 -4.02 2.12 -12.03
C TRP A 89 -4.19 1.42 -13.39
N GLY A 90 -3.88 2.11 -14.50
CA GLY A 90 -4.00 1.55 -15.84
C GLY A 90 -2.82 0.65 -16.24
N GLU A 91 -1.60 1.00 -15.81
CA GLU A 91 -0.38 0.25 -16.14
C GLU A 91 0.00 -0.78 -15.07
N GLU A 92 -0.68 -0.75 -13.91
CA GLU A 92 -0.37 -1.56 -12.73
C GLU A 92 1.08 -1.40 -12.22
N GLN A 93 1.70 -0.25 -12.54
CA GLN A 93 3.11 0.02 -12.26
C GLN A 93 3.28 1.31 -11.46
N VAL A 94 3.99 1.22 -10.33
CA VAL A 94 4.40 2.37 -9.51
C VAL A 94 5.80 2.86 -9.91
N PRO A 95 6.12 4.15 -9.68
CA PRO A 95 7.49 4.66 -9.85
C PRO A 95 8.53 3.83 -9.08
N THR A 96 9.73 3.66 -9.64
CA THR A 96 10.81 2.89 -9.02
C THR A 96 11.18 3.44 -7.64
N ASP A 97 11.25 4.76 -7.49
CA ASP A 97 11.56 5.44 -6.23
C ASP A 97 10.56 5.11 -5.10
N TRP A 98 9.36 4.62 -5.44
CA TRP A 98 8.35 4.21 -4.45
C TRP A 98 8.49 2.75 -4.05
N LYS A 99 9.23 1.95 -4.84
CA LYS A 99 9.58 0.55 -4.54
C LYS A 99 10.80 0.47 -3.63
N GLU A 100 11.58 1.55 -3.55
CA GLU A 100 12.78 1.66 -2.76
C GLU A 100 12.58 2.56 -1.53
N GLY A 101 13.53 2.49 -0.60
CA GLY A 101 13.53 3.33 0.60
C GLY A 101 14.94 3.57 1.10
N LEU A 102 15.15 4.73 1.72
CA LEU A 102 16.44 5.09 2.30
C LEU A 102 16.55 4.51 3.72
N LEU A 103 17.47 3.57 3.94
CA LEU A 103 17.73 2.99 5.25
C LEU A 103 18.63 3.90 6.08
N ILE A 104 18.12 4.37 7.21
CA ILE A 104 18.87 5.19 8.19
C ILE A 104 18.98 4.41 9.49
N LYS A 105 20.16 4.44 10.11
CA LYS A 105 20.41 3.85 11.42
C LYS A 105 20.12 4.89 12.51
N ILE A 106 19.25 4.56 13.46
CA ILE A 106 19.02 5.33 14.68
C ILE A 106 19.71 4.61 15.83
N THR A 107 20.52 5.33 16.59
CA THR A 107 21.15 4.83 17.81
C THR A 107 20.10 4.69 18.91
N MET A 108 19.98 3.50 19.48
CA MET A 108 19.28 3.25 20.72
C MET A 108 20.21 3.51 21.91
N LYS A 109 19.65 3.60 23.11
CA LYS A 109 20.43 3.76 24.33
C LYS A 109 21.30 2.51 24.55
N GLY A 110 22.57 2.70 24.89
CA GLY A 110 23.51 1.62 25.16
C GLY A 110 24.89 1.92 24.62
N ASP A 111 25.74 0.89 24.55
CA ASP A 111 27.07 0.97 23.95
C ASP A 111 26.98 1.09 22.42
N LEU A 112 27.59 2.14 21.86
CA LEU A 112 27.61 2.42 20.41
C LEU A 112 28.49 1.45 19.62
N SER A 113 29.34 0.67 20.30
CA SER A 113 30.14 -0.39 19.67
C SER A 113 29.33 -1.65 19.36
N ASN A 114 28.20 -1.85 20.05
CA ASN A 114 27.31 -2.99 19.84
C ASN A 114 26.28 -2.68 18.75
N CYS A 115 26.31 -3.46 17.67
CA CYS A 115 25.38 -3.36 16.54
C CYS A 115 23.90 -3.53 16.95
N ASP A 116 23.59 -4.27 18.01
CA ASP A 116 22.21 -4.49 18.48
C ASP A 116 21.58 -3.19 19.04
N ASN A 117 22.41 -2.21 19.41
CA ASN A 117 21.95 -0.90 19.87
C ASN A 117 21.62 0.05 18.71
N TYR A 118 21.48 -0.45 17.48
CA TYR A 118 21.01 0.33 16.34
C TYR A 118 19.68 -0.20 15.82
N ARG A 119 18.75 0.71 15.55
CA ARG A 119 17.50 0.41 14.86
C ARG A 119 17.51 1.02 13.47
N GLY A 120 17.31 0.20 12.46
CA GLY A 120 17.04 0.67 11.10
C GLY A 120 15.65 1.32 11.01
N ILE A 121 15.57 2.49 10.39
CA ILE A 121 14.31 3.05 9.87
C ILE A 121 14.42 3.23 8.36
N THR A 122 13.35 2.93 7.65
CA THR A 122 13.29 3.14 6.20
C THR A 122 12.46 4.38 5.91
N LEU A 123 13.08 5.38 5.27
CA LEU A 123 12.37 6.53 4.74
C LEU A 123 11.81 6.19 3.35
N LEU A 124 10.49 6.21 3.24
CA LEU A 124 9.76 5.99 1.99
C LEU A 124 9.25 7.31 1.41
N SER A 125 9.09 7.33 0.09
CA SER A 125 8.46 8.43 -0.67
C SER A 125 7.18 8.94 0.00
N ILE A 126 7.07 10.26 0.15
CA ILE A 126 5.87 10.90 0.69
C ILE A 126 4.68 10.75 -0.29
N PRO A 127 4.82 11.05 -1.60
CA PRO A 127 3.79 10.71 -2.59
C PRO A 127 3.35 9.23 -2.54
N GLY A 128 4.29 8.30 -2.40
CA GLY A 128 3.99 6.87 -2.22
C GLY A 128 3.17 6.58 -0.95
N LYS A 129 3.44 7.28 0.16
CA LYS A 129 2.60 7.18 1.37
C LYS A 129 1.17 7.68 1.15
N VAL A 130 0.95 8.66 0.25
CA VAL A 130 -0.40 9.14 -0.08
C VAL A 130 -1.20 8.04 -0.77
N ILE A 131 -0.62 7.32 -1.75
CA ILE A 131 -1.34 6.22 -2.42
C ILE A 131 -1.66 5.09 -1.43
N ASN A 132 -0.70 4.74 -0.57
CA ASN A 132 -0.92 3.73 0.48
C ASN A 132 -2.03 4.15 1.44
N ARG A 133 -2.12 5.44 1.79
CA ARG A 133 -3.22 5.96 2.60
C ARG A 133 -4.56 5.85 1.91
N VAL A 134 -4.64 6.13 0.60
CA VAL A 134 -5.87 5.96 -0.18
C VAL A 134 -6.31 4.49 -0.20
N LEU A 135 -5.38 3.57 -0.43
CA LEU A 135 -5.66 2.13 -0.44
C LEU A 135 -6.12 1.65 0.95
N LEU A 136 -5.42 2.05 2.00
CA LEU A 136 -5.77 1.73 3.37
C LEU A 136 -7.18 2.22 3.71
N ASN A 137 -7.52 3.47 3.40
CA ASN A 137 -8.85 4.03 3.68
C ASN A 137 -9.99 3.29 2.94
N ARG A 138 -9.69 2.58 1.84
CA ARG A 138 -10.68 1.82 1.08
C ARG A 138 -10.88 0.40 1.60
N MET A 139 -9.82 -0.21 2.13
CA MET A 139 -9.85 -1.58 2.64
C MET A 139 -10.14 -1.64 4.14
N LYS A 140 -9.91 -0.54 4.87
CA LYS A 140 -9.93 -0.49 6.33
C LYS A 140 -11.19 -1.12 6.92
N ASP A 141 -12.38 -0.66 6.52
CA ASP A 141 -13.63 -1.13 7.14
C ASP A 141 -13.86 -2.63 6.90
N SER A 142 -13.48 -3.14 5.72
CA SER A 142 -13.59 -4.56 5.38
C SER A 142 -12.59 -5.43 6.13
N VAL A 143 -11.39 -4.90 6.39
CA VAL A 143 -10.34 -5.60 7.14
C VAL A 143 -10.67 -5.58 8.63
N ASP A 144 -11.03 -4.42 9.18
CA ASP A 144 -11.35 -4.23 10.60
C ASP A 144 -12.51 -5.15 11.03
N ALA A 145 -13.52 -5.36 10.17
CA ALA A 145 -14.63 -6.28 10.43
C ALA A 145 -14.23 -7.76 10.56
N GLN A 146 -13.03 -8.13 10.09
CA GLN A 146 -12.51 -9.50 10.14
C GLN A 146 -11.43 -9.68 11.21
N LEU A 147 -11.03 -8.60 11.91
CA LEU A 147 -10.02 -8.68 12.96
C LEU A 147 -10.61 -9.32 14.22
N ARG A 148 -9.79 -10.14 14.89
CA ARG A 148 -10.12 -10.74 16.19
C ARG A 148 -10.00 -9.70 17.30
N ASP A 149 -10.78 -9.88 18.37
CA ASP A 149 -10.75 -9.00 19.54
C ASP A 149 -9.38 -8.92 20.23
N GLN A 150 -8.50 -9.92 20.07
CA GLN A 150 -7.15 -9.90 20.62
C GLN A 150 -6.16 -9.06 19.80
N GLN A 151 -6.55 -8.59 18.59
CA GLN A 151 -5.70 -7.72 17.77
C GLN A 151 -5.73 -6.30 18.33
N ALA A 152 -4.74 -5.99 19.18
CA ALA A 152 -4.57 -4.68 19.79
C ALA A 152 -3.70 -3.71 18.98
N GLY A 153 -2.93 -4.21 18.00
CA GLY A 153 -2.03 -3.38 17.19
C GLY A 153 -2.70 -2.93 15.89
N PHE A 154 -2.51 -1.66 15.53
CA PHE A 154 -2.93 -1.07 14.23
C PHE A 154 -4.44 -1.12 13.93
N SER A 155 -5.26 -1.36 14.95
CA SER A 155 -6.73 -1.31 14.88
C SER A 155 -7.25 0.11 15.14
N LYS A 156 -8.46 0.41 14.67
CA LYS A 156 -9.14 1.66 15.02
C LYS A 156 -9.56 1.63 16.50
N ASP A 157 -9.40 2.75 17.19
CA ASP A 157 -9.95 2.99 18.54
C ASP A 157 -9.41 2.06 19.66
N ARG A 158 -8.22 1.46 19.47
CA ARG A 158 -7.46 0.72 20.50
C ARG A 158 -5.99 1.09 20.53
#